data_AF-A0AB40C3N7-F1
#
_entry.id   AF-A0AB40C3N7-F1
#
_cell.length_a   1.000
_cell.length_b   1.000
_cell.length_c   1.000
_cell.angle_alpha   90.00
_cell.angle_beta   90.00
_cell.angle_gamma   90.00
#
_symmetry.space_group_name_H-M   'P 1'
#
loop_
_entity.id
_entity.type
_entity.pdbx_description
1 polymer ?
#
loop_
_entity_poly.entity_id
_entity_poly.type
_entity_poly.pdbx_seq_one_letter_code
_entity_poly.pdbx_strand_id
1 'polypeptide(L)'
;MATSSLASAASSFMLSANTINNTTTRTSFIAFNKTNSKFKRLVVRAEEGEAPPPVATTETKEAVKPPPPPPIGPKRALVSQGHASYSLGKEKVTHLHFFYQENLSGDHPTAVLVAKPNNTTINAFNLASFGEVYVLDTPLTETQDPNSKVVGQLQGLSVSVVRDGTILVFMVDLGFTSGEFNGSSVSVLSRNPILETNYRELAVVGGRGKFRMARGFAELHTTYMNATSSVVIVEYNVTVFHYE
;
A
#
# COMPACT_ATOMS: atom_id res chain seq x y z
N MET A 1 -17.48 -1.06 -53.73
CA MET A 1 -17.23 0.33 -53.30
C MET A 1 -18.18 0.62 -52.14
N ALA A 2 -17.70 0.47 -50.92
CA ALA A 2 -18.43 0.84 -49.71
C ALA A 2 -17.44 1.59 -48.82
N THR A 3 -17.68 2.89 -48.68
CA THR A 3 -16.85 3.84 -47.95
C THR A 3 -17.32 3.97 -46.50
N SER A 4 -16.32 4.14 -45.65
CA SER A 4 -16.25 4.42 -44.22
C SER A 4 -17.31 5.35 -43.62
N SER A 5 -17.66 5.12 -42.35
CA SER A 5 -17.72 6.21 -41.35
C SER A 5 -17.55 5.65 -39.93
N LEU A 6 -16.38 5.90 -39.33
CA LEU A 6 -16.15 5.78 -37.88
C LEU A 6 -16.33 7.18 -37.29
N ALA A 7 -17.36 7.36 -36.46
CA ALA A 7 -17.53 8.59 -35.68
C ALA A 7 -16.67 8.50 -34.42
N SER A 8 -15.64 9.35 -34.35
CA SER A 8 -14.85 9.62 -33.14
C SER A 8 -15.50 10.76 -32.38
N ALA A 9 -15.98 10.50 -31.16
CA ALA A 9 -16.49 11.54 -30.28
C ALA A 9 -15.35 12.08 -29.41
N ALA A 10 -14.79 13.23 -29.80
CA ALA A 10 -13.93 14.03 -28.96
C ALA A 10 -14.81 14.93 -28.08
N SER A 11 -14.90 14.64 -26.78
CA SER A 11 -15.49 15.57 -25.80
C SER A 11 -14.41 16.55 -25.34
N SER A 12 -14.48 17.76 -25.87
CA SER A 12 -13.76 18.93 -25.40
C SER A 12 -14.36 19.41 -24.07
N PHE A 13 -13.59 19.33 -22.98
CA PHE A 13 -13.96 19.92 -21.70
C PHE A 13 -13.42 21.35 -21.63
N MET A 14 -14.34 22.32 -21.55
CA MET A 14 -14.05 23.73 -21.35
C MET A 14 -13.58 23.98 -19.90
N LEU A 15 -12.50 24.73 -19.73
CA LEU A 15 -12.07 25.27 -18.43
C LEU A 15 -13.00 26.43 -18.04
N SER A 16 -13.71 26.31 -16.92
CA SER A 16 -14.32 27.48 -16.24
C SER A 16 -13.58 27.73 -14.92
N ALA A 17 -12.93 28.90 -14.80
CA ALA A 17 -12.42 29.38 -13.53
C ALA A 17 -13.59 29.84 -12.65
N ASN A 18 -13.68 29.33 -11.42
CA ASN A 18 -14.64 29.85 -10.45
C ASN A 18 -13.89 30.32 -9.20
N THR A 19 -13.84 31.64 -9.04
CA THR A 19 -13.30 32.34 -7.87
C THR A 19 -14.37 32.41 -6.79
N ILE A 20 -14.09 32.00 -5.55
CA ILE A 20 -14.98 32.22 -4.40
C ILE A 20 -14.20 32.80 -3.22
N ASN A 21 -14.72 33.92 -2.71
CA ASN A 21 -14.21 34.74 -1.62
C ASN A 21 -14.41 34.07 -0.25
N ASN A 22 -13.43 34.25 0.64
CA ASN A 22 -13.47 33.75 2.02
C ASN A 22 -14.12 34.80 2.95
N THR A 23 -14.96 34.37 3.89
CA THR A 23 -15.42 35.23 5.00
C THR A 23 -15.30 34.48 6.32
N THR A 24 -14.45 35.00 7.19
CA THR A 24 -14.16 34.50 8.53
C THR A 24 -15.38 34.63 9.45
N THR A 25 -15.75 33.55 10.15
CA THR A 25 -16.60 33.64 11.35
C THR A 25 -16.03 32.72 12.43
N ARG A 26 -15.60 33.31 13.56
CA ARG A 26 -15.22 32.56 14.77
C ARG A 26 -16.48 32.21 15.53
N THR A 27 -16.70 30.92 15.80
CA THR A 27 -17.71 30.46 16.76
C THR A 27 -17.11 29.38 17.62
N SER A 28 -17.01 29.64 18.93
CA SER A 28 -16.55 28.72 19.96
C SER A 28 -17.74 28.01 20.58
N PHE A 29 -17.77 26.67 20.52
CA PHE A 29 -18.72 25.84 21.26
C PHE A 29 -17.99 24.70 21.98
N ILE A 30 -18.35 24.50 23.25
CA ILE A 30 -17.92 23.38 24.09
C ILE A 30 -18.93 22.25 23.91
N ALA A 31 -18.49 21.05 23.55
CA ALA A 31 -19.34 19.86 23.46
C ALA A 31 -19.01 18.87 24.58
N PHE A 32 -20.02 18.49 25.37
CA PHE A 32 -19.96 17.41 26.36
C PHE A 32 -20.22 16.06 25.68
N ASN A 33 -19.29 15.11 25.80
CA ASN A 33 -19.47 13.74 25.34
C ASN A 33 -20.38 12.96 26.30
N LYS A 34 -21.57 12.57 25.83
CA LYS A 34 -22.43 11.60 26.51
C LYS A 34 -22.22 10.22 25.88
N THR A 35 -21.64 9.32 26.65
CA THR A 35 -21.41 7.91 26.31
C THR A 35 -22.73 7.14 26.25
N ASN A 36 -22.94 6.36 25.17
CA ASN A 36 -23.80 5.20 25.21
C ASN A 36 -23.45 4.23 24.07
N SER A 37 -22.63 3.21 24.37
CA SER A 37 -22.28 2.15 23.44
C SER A 37 -23.10 0.89 23.74
N LYS A 38 -23.97 0.49 22.83
CA LYS A 38 -24.41 -0.91 22.72
C LYS A 38 -24.27 -1.34 21.26
N PHE A 39 -23.05 -1.64 20.85
CA PHE A 39 -22.79 -2.43 19.66
C PHE A 39 -22.27 -3.80 20.09
N LYS A 40 -22.99 -4.84 19.67
CA LYS A 40 -22.64 -6.24 19.94
C LYS A 40 -21.31 -6.54 19.23
N ARG A 41 -20.28 -6.82 20.02
CA ARG A 41 -18.95 -7.24 19.56
C ARG A 41 -19.06 -8.64 18.95
N LEU A 42 -18.95 -8.75 17.63
CA LEU A 42 -18.70 -10.04 16.99
C LEU A 42 -17.23 -10.40 17.27
N VAL A 43 -17.00 -11.40 18.11
CA VAL A 43 -15.67 -11.95 18.36
C VAL A 43 -15.45 -13.06 17.33
N VAL A 44 -14.53 -12.85 16.39
CA VAL A 44 -14.03 -13.93 15.53
C VAL A 44 -13.02 -14.71 16.37
N ARG A 45 -13.39 -15.91 16.82
CA ARG A 45 -12.49 -16.85 17.48
C ARG A 45 -11.86 -17.70 16.39
N ALA A 46 -10.59 -17.46 16.08
CA ALA A 46 -9.79 -18.39 15.30
C ALA A 46 -9.30 -19.48 16.25
N GLU A 47 -9.66 -20.74 16.00
CA GLU A 47 -9.01 -21.88 16.62
C GLU A 47 -7.89 -22.33 15.69
N GLU A 48 -6.67 -22.41 16.22
CA GLU A 48 -5.50 -22.89 15.50
C GLU A 48 -5.55 -24.41 15.50
N GLY A 49 -6.18 -24.98 14.46
CA GLY A 49 -6.21 -26.41 14.22
C GLY A 49 -4.92 -26.88 13.54
N GLU A 50 -4.25 -27.85 14.14
CA GLU A 50 -3.09 -28.53 13.56
C GLU A 50 -3.45 -29.13 12.20
N ALA A 51 -2.61 -28.87 11.18
CA ALA A 51 -2.83 -29.37 9.83
C ALA A 51 -2.81 -30.91 9.84
N PRO A 52 -3.84 -31.59 9.29
CA PRO A 52 -3.84 -33.04 9.26
C PRO A 52 -2.67 -33.54 8.38
N PRO A 53 -1.98 -34.63 8.79
CA PRO A 53 -0.90 -35.19 8.00
C PRO A 53 -1.41 -35.67 6.63
N PRO A 54 -0.56 -35.63 5.59
CA PRO A 54 -0.97 -36.00 4.24
C PRO A 54 -1.40 -37.48 4.20
N VAL A 55 -2.65 -37.72 3.85
CA VAL A 55 -3.20 -39.07 3.66
C VAL A 55 -2.55 -39.68 2.41
N ALA A 56 -1.99 -40.88 2.58
CA ALA A 56 -1.43 -41.68 1.51
C ALA A 56 -2.47 -41.96 0.41
N THR A 57 -2.07 -41.73 -0.83
CA THR A 57 -2.85 -41.99 -2.05
C THR A 57 -3.16 -43.49 -2.16
N THR A 58 -4.44 -43.84 -2.16
CA THR A 58 -4.90 -45.17 -2.56
C THR A 58 -5.11 -45.20 -4.07
N GLU A 59 -4.39 -46.11 -4.73
CA GLU A 59 -4.49 -46.40 -6.15
C GLU A 59 -5.92 -46.80 -6.53
N THR A 60 -6.51 -46.10 -7.49
CA THR A 60 -7.77 -46.49 -8.13
C THR A 60 -7.46 -47.16 -9.47
N LYS A 61 -8.02 -48.36 -9.64
CA LYS A 61 -7.86 -49.24 -10.80
C LYS A 61 -8.32 -48.55 -12.10
N GLU A 62 -7.49 -48.74 -13.12
CA GLU A 62 -7.59 -48.23 -14.48
C GLU A 62 -8.81 -48.81 -15.21
N ALA A 63 -9.71 -47.94 -15.69
CA ALA A 63 -10.76 -48.28 -16.65
C ALA A 63 -10.31 -47.83 -18.05
N VAL A 64 -10.26 -48.77 -18.99
CA VAL A 64 -9.77 -48.57 -20.36
C VAL A 64 -10.64 -47.56 -21.11
N LYS A 65 -10.05 -46.41 -21.49
CA LYS A 65 -10.69 -45.37 -22.31
C LYS A 65 -10.41 -45.65 -23.81
N PRO A 66 -11.39 -45.52 -24.72
CA PRO A 66 -11.17 -45.72 -26.16
C PRO A 66 -10.17 -44.69 -26.73
N PRO A 67 -9.45 -45.04 -27.82
CA PRO A 67 -8.33 -44.25 -28.30
C PRO A 67 -8.78 -42.86 -28.80
N PRO A 68 -7.99 -41.81 -28.52
CA PRO A 68 -8.29 -40.47 -28.98
C PRO A 68 -8.13 -40.36 -30.52
N PRO A 69 -8.92 -39.48 -31.18
CA PRO A 69 -8.78 -39.25 -32.62
C PRO A 69 -7.39 -38.67 -32.96
N PRO A 70 -6.90 -38.89 -34.20
CA PRO A 70 -5.57 -38.44 -34.60
C PRO A 70 -5.46 -36.90 -34.56
N PRO A 71 -4.29 -36.36 -34.19
CA PRO A 71 -4.11 -34.93 -33.99
C PRO A 71 -4.20 -34.16 -35.31
N ILE A 72 -5.17 -33.25 -35.39
CA ILE A 72 -5.27 -32.26 -36.46
C ILE A 72 -4.38 -31.07 -36.07
N GLY A 73 -3.22 -30.97 -36.74
CA GLY A 73 -2.37 -29.78 -36.70
C GLY A 73 -0.91 -30.04 -36.29
N PRO A 74 0.04 -29.20 -36.74
CA PRO A 74 1.45 -29.36 -36.40
C PRO A 74 1.64 -29.24 -34.88
N LYS A 75 2.43 -30.16 -34.31
CA LYS A 75 2.76 -30.21 -32.88
C LYS A 75 3.41 -28.88 -32.48
N ARG A 76 2.66 -28.03 -31.78
CA ARG A 76 3.21 -26.86 -31.08
C ARG A 76 4.01 -27.41 -29.91
N ALA A 77 5.33 -27.50 -30.06
CA ALA A 77 6.21 -27.90 -28.97
C ALA A 77 6.03 -26.89 -27.82
N LEU A 78 5.46 -27.34 -26.69
CA LEU A 78 5.62 -26.64 -25.43
C LEU A 78 7.08 -26.83 -25.03
N VAL A 79 7.89 -25.79 -25.17
CA VAL A 79 9.20 -25.76 -24.53
C VAL A 79 8.92 -25.65 -23.03
N SER A 80 8.98 -26.76 -22.30
CA SER A 80 9.09 -26.71 -20.84
C SER A 80 10.48 -26.13 -20.56
N GLN A 81 10.55 -24.81 -20.34
CA GLN A 81 11.72 -24.26 -19.67
C GLN A 81 11.77 -24.95 -18.30
N GLY A 82 12.79 -25.77 -18.08
CA GLY A 82 13.00 -26.43 -16.80
C GLY A 82 12.94 -25.37 -15.71
N HIS A 83 12.08 -25.56 -14.72
CA HIS A 83 12.06 -24.71 -13.55
C HIS A 83 13.46 -24.78 -12.95
N ALA A 84 14.25 -23.71 -13.08
CA ALA A 84 15.53 -23.62 -12.40
C ALA A 84 15.25 -23.91 -10.92
N SER A 85 15.94 -24.90 -10.35
CA SER A 85 15.81 -25.22 -8.94
C SER A 85 16.25 -23.99 -8.15
N TYR A 86 15.30 -23.30 -7.54
CA TYR A 86 15.58 -22.20 -6.62
C TYR A 86 16.09 -22.78 -5.31
N SER A 87 17.38 -22.68 -5.05
CA SER A 87 17.91 -22.84 -3.70
C SER A 87 17.76 -21.53 -2.96
N LEU A 88 16.88 -21.47 -1.97
CA LEU A 88 16.89 -20.37 -1.01
C LEU A 88 18.13 -20.52 -0.14
N GLY A 89 18.87 -19.42 0.08
CA GLY A 89 19.97 -19.37 1.03
C GLY A 89 19.48 -19.51 2.47
N LYS A 90 20.32 -19.17 3.45
CA LYS A 90 19.90 -19.18 4.85
C LYS A 90 18.90 -18.05 5.12
N GLU A 91 17.89 -18.33 5.92
CA GLU A 91 16.99 -17.28 6.40
C GLU A 91 17.76 -16.30 7.30
N LYS A 92 17.47 -15.02 7.14
CA LYS A 92 18.05 -13.89 7.83
C LYS A 92 16.96 -12.96 8.34
N VAL A 93 17.24 -12.32 9.47
CA VAL A 93 16.44 -11.21 9.99
C VAL A 93 17.26 -9.93 9.83
N THR A 94 16.67 -8.93 9.20
CA THR A 94 17.23 -7.59 9.06
C THR A 94 16.32 -6.59 9.76
N HIS A 95 16.94 -5.72 10.56
CA HIS A 95 16.28 -4.56 11.16
C HIS A 95 16.70 -3.30 10.40
N LEU A 96 15.73 -2.55 9.92
CA LEU A 96 15.93 -1.30 9.21
C LEU A 96 15.34 -0.16 10.02
N HIS A 97 16.02 0.97 10.06
CA HIS A 97 15.54 2.19 10.70
C HIS A 97 15.80 3.37 9.77
N PHE A 98 14.76 4.17 9.53
CA PHE A 98 14.80 5.35 8.69
C PHE A 98 13.58 6.24 8.96
N PHE A 99 13.57 7.42 8.35
CA PHE A 99 12.47 8.38 8.41
C PHE A 99 11.98 8.69 7.01
N TYR A 100 10.77 9.23 6.92
CA TYR A 100 10.38 10.01 5.75
C TYR A 100 9.69 11.30 6.19
N GLN A 101 9.72 12.29 5.30
CA GLN A 101 8.93 13.51 5.43
C GLN A 101 7.98 13.64 4.24
N GLU A 102 6.68 13.55 4.51
CA GLU A 102 5.64 13.72 3.52
C GLU A 102 5.14 15.17 3.50
N ASN A 103 5.14 15.77 2.31
CA ASN A 103 4.67 17.12 2.07
C ASN A 103 3.51 17.05 1.05
N LEU A 104 2.31 17.48 1.43
CA LEU A 104 1.14 17.44 0.56
C LEU A 104 0.92 18.76 -0.21
N SER A 105 1.77 19.77 0.03
CA SER A 105 1.65 21.10 -0.58
C SER A 105 3.03 21.72 -0.85
N GLY A 106 3.05 22.94 -1.42
CA GLY A 106 4.27 23.65 -1.81
C GLY A 106 4.74 23.32 -3.23
N ASP A 107 5.94 23.78 -3.58
CA ASP A 107 6.48 23.68 -4.96
C ASP A 107 6.91 22.26 -5.34
N HIS A 108 7.19 21.42 -4.35
CA HIS A 108 7.67 20.03 -4.54
C HIS A 108 6.95 19.08 -3.57
N PRO A 109 5.64 18.85 -3.76
CA PRO A 109 4.90 17.91 -2.93
C PRO A 109 5.40 16.48 -3.18
N THR A 110 5.52 15.70 -2.11
CA THR A 110 5.87 14.26 -2.16
C THR A 110 4.65 13.35 -2.09
N ALA A 111 3.49 13.90 -1.74
CA ALA A 111 2.20 13.23 -1.79
C ALA A 111 1.18 14.08 -2.57
N VAL A 112 0.63 13.52 -3.65
CA VAL A 112 -0.26 14.24 -4.57
C VAL A 112 -1.62 13.57 -4.64
N LEU A 113 -2.69 14.35 -4.41
CA LEU A 113 -4.07 13.89 -4.53
C LEU A 113 -4.42 13.63 -6.00
N VAL A 114 -4.79 12.40 -6.35
CA VAL A 114 -5.14 12.01 -7.73
C VAL A 114 -6.62 11.65 -7.92
N ALA A 115 -7.33 11.33 -6.83
CA ALA A 115 -8.77 11.11 -6.88
C ALA A 115 -9.43 11.48 -5.54
N LYS A 116 -10.64 12.04 -5.60
CA LYS A 116 -11.49 12.32 -4.44
C LYS A 116 -12.97 12.23 -4.80
N PRO A 117 -13.88 11.92 -3.85
CA PRO A 117 -15.31 12.02 -4.09
C PRO A 117 -15.80 13.47 -4.29
N ASN A 118 -16.85 13.66 -5.09
CA ASN A 118 -17.39 14.99 -5.42
C ASN A 118 -18.06 15.73 -4.24
N ASN A 119 -18.54 15.01 -3.22
CA ASN A 119 -19.45 15.53 -2.19
C ASN A 119 -18.92 15.35 -0.75
N THR A 120 -17.62 15.19 -0.55
CA THR A 120 -17.03 15.16 0.80
C THR A 120 -16.73 16.59 1.25
N THR A 121 -17.39 17.04 2.32
CA THR A 121 -17.08 18.31 2.98
C THR A 121 -15.68 18.20 3.59
N ILE A 122 -14.71 18.92 3.00
CA ILE A 122 -13.38 19.08 3.58
C ILE A 122 -13.55 20.00 4.80
N ASN A 123 -13.67 19.40 5.99
CA ASN A 123 -13.53 20.14 7.23
C ASN A 123 -12.04 20.17 7.59
N ALA A 124 -11.57 21.24 8.24
CA ALA A 124 -10.15 21.52 8.52
C ALA A 124 -9.38 20.45 9.32
N PHE A 125 -10.05 19.37 9.73
CA PHE A 125 -9.47 18.22 10.45
C PHE A 125 -9.52 16.89 9.67
N ASN A 126 -10.10 16.86 8.46
CA ASN A 126 -10.03 15.69 7.58
C ASN A 126 -8.67 15.68 6.89
N LEU A 127 -7.66 15.11 7.57
CA LEU A 127 -6.33 14.86 7.00
C LEU A 127 -6.39 14.02 5.72
N ALA A 128 -7.43 13.20 5.56
CA ALA A 128 -7.85 12.65 4.28
C ALA A 128 -9.33 12.21 4.34
N SER A 129 -10.20 12.76 3.49
CA SER A 129 -11.61 12.34 3.41
C SER A 129 -11.72 10.93 2.86
N PHE A 130 -12.75 10.17 3.27
CA PHE A 130 -13.04 8.85 2.70
C PHE A 130 -12.97 8.84 1.17
N GLY A 131 -12.24 7.90 0.59
CA GLY A 131 -12.12 7.73 -0.85
C GLY A 131 -11.10 8.64 -1.53
N GLU A 132 -10.38 9.48 -0.78
CA GLU A 132 -9.22 10.19 -1.32
C GLU A 132 -8.07 9.21 -1.60
N VAL A 133 -7.43 9.38 -2.76
CA VAL A 133 -6.30 8.59 -3.24
C VAL A 133 -5.12 9.51 -3.51
N TYR A 134 -3.99 9.20 -2.89
CA TYR A 134 -2.73 9.92 -3.05
C TYR A 134 -1.70 9.02 -3.73
N VAL A 135 -0.95 9.61 -4.68
CA VAL A 135 0.30 9.04 -5.18
C VAL A 135 1.44 9.58 -4.32
N LEU A 136 2.32 8.68 -3.89
CA LEU A 136 3.45 8.98 -3.01
C LEU A 136 4.76 8.79 -3.76
N ASP A 137 5.67 9.74 -3.59
CA ASP A 137 7.07 9.67 -3.98
C ASP A 137 7.90 10.47 -2.97
N THR A 138 8.31 9.79 -1.89
CA THR A 138 8.89 10.44 -0.71
C THR A 138 10.28 9.89 -0.40
N PRO A 139 11.32 10.74 -0.25
CA PRO A 139 12.64 10.28 0.13
C PRO A 139 12.64 9.62 1.52
N LEU A 140 13.42 8.54 1.66
CA LEU A 140 13.73 7.92 2.94
C LEU A 140 15.07 8.47 3.45
N THR A 141 15.14 8.93 4.70
CA THR A 141 16.30 9.60 5.29
C THR A 141 16.83 8.88 6.54
N GLU A 142 18.12 9.04 6.85
CA GLU A 142 18.73 8.42 8.04
C GLU A 142 18.22 9.03 9.36
N THR A 143 17.81 10.31 9.35
CA THR A 143 17.26 10.99 10.52
C THR A 143 16.00 11.79 10.16
N GLN A 144 15.35 12.36 11.18
CA GLN A 144 14.21 13.27 10.99
C GLN A 144 14.56 14.59 10.27
N ASP A 145 15.85 14.93 10.13
CA ASP A 145 16.25 16.12 9.38
C ASP A 145 16.08 15.85 7.87
N PRO A 146 15.27 16.64 7.13
CA PRO A 146 15.07 16.46 5.70
C PRO A 146 16.34 16.63 4.86
N ASN A 147 17.38 17.27 5.41
CA ASN A 147 18.67 17.43 4.73
C ASN A 147 19.66 16.30 5.08
N SER A 148 19.26 15.36 5.92
CA SER A 148 20.09 14.19 6.21
C SER A 148 20.19 13.28 4.98
N LYS A 149 21.14 12.34 5.05
CA LYS A 149 21.42 11.45 3.93
C LYS A 149 20.17 10.67 3.51
N VAL A 150 19.85 10.76 2.22
CA VAL A 150 18.81 9.94 1.60
C VAL A 150 19.32 8.51 1.41
N VAL A 151 18.56 7.54 1.89
CA VAL A 151 18.89 6.10 1.81
C VAL A 151 18.03 5.32 0.83
N GLY A 152 16.91 5.90 0.40
CA GLY A 152 15.95 5.26 -0.47
C GLY A 152 14.78 6.17 -0.81
N GLN A 153 13.73 5.57 -1.36
CA GLN A 153 12.51 6.22 -1.78
C GLN A 153 11.31 5.35 -1.38
N LEU A 154 10.28 5.97 -0.81
CA LEU A 154 8.96 5.39 -0.63
C LEU A 154 8.10 5.78 -1.83
N GLN A 155 7.58 4.79 -2.55
CA GLN A 155 6.74 5.03 -3.71
C GLN A 155 5.49 4.16 -3.67
N GLY A 156 4.34 4.71 -4.06
CA GLY A 156 3.11 3.95 -4.13
C GLY A 156 1.87 4.79 -3.92
N LEU A 157 0.89 4.20 -3.23
CA LEU A 157 -0.42 4.78 -3.03
C LEU A 157 -0.82 4.79 -1.56
N SER A 158 -1.55 5.84 -1.19
CA SER A 158 -2.30 5.91 0.06
C SER A 158 -3.77 6.18 -0.24
N VAL A 159 -4.67 5.43 0.40
CA VAL A 159 -6.11 5.57 0.22
C VAL A 159 -6.78 5.76 1.57
N SER A 160 -7.62 6.79 1.71
CA SER A 160 -8.47 6.94 2.89
C SER A 160 -9.67 6.01 2.80
N VAL A 161 -9.79 5.06 3.73
CA VAL A 161 -10.74 3.93 3.60
C VAL A 161 -11.85 3.92 4.65
N VAL A 162 -11.88 4.87 5.58
CA VAL A 162 -12.92 4.96 6.61
C VAL A 162 -13.76 6.22 6.44
N ARG A 163 -15.06 6.09 6.71
CA ARG A 163 -16.02 7.22 6.65
C ARG A 163 -15.97 8.10 7.89
N ASP A 164 -15.76 7.48 9.04
CA ASP A 164 -15.66 8.13 10.33
C ASP A 164 -14.24 7.90 10.89
N GLY A 165 -13.50 8.97 11.10
CA GLY A 165 -12.08 8.94 11.50
C GLY A 165 -11.12 8.98 10.31
N THR A 166 -9.84 8.74 10.58
CA THR A 166 -8.77 8.84 9.58
C THR A 166 -7.91 7.59 9.62
N ILE A 167 -8.15 6.67 8.69
CA ILE A 167 -7.36 5.46 8.49
C ILE A 167 -7.05 5.36 7.01
N LEU A 168 -5.75 5.29 6.73
CA LEU A 168 -5.24 5.09 5.38
C LEU A 168 -4.99 3.60 5.14
N VAL A 169 -5.01 3.16 3.90
CA VAL A 169 -4.36 1.93 3.46
C VAL A 169 -3.16 2.33 2.65
N PHE A 170 -1.98 1.87 3.08
CA PHE A 170 -0.73 2.07 2.37
C PHE A 170 -0.49 0.86 1.48
N MET A 171 -0.14 1.14 0.22
CA MET A 171 0.32 0.18 -0.78
C MET A 171 1.62 0.74 -1.35
N VAL A 172 2.74 0.46 -0.70
CA VAL A 172 4.00 1.17 -0.95
C VAL A 172 5.18 0.21 -1.11
N ASP A 173 6.14 0.62 -1.93
CA ASP A 173 7.46 0.00 -2.07
C ASP A 173 8.49 0.93 -1.42
N LEU A 174 9.28 0.38 -0.50
CA LEU A 174 10.39 1.03 0.17
C LEU A 174 11.67 0.62 -0.56
N GLY A 175 12.04 1.38 -1.58
CA GLY A 175 13.18 1.10 -2.45
C GLY A 175 14.46 1.72 -1.92
N PHE A 176 15.47 0.90 -1.62
CA PHE A 176 16.76 1.38 -1.11
C PHE A 176 17.72 1.70 -2.26
N THR A 177 18.37 2.85 -2.19
CA THR A 177 19.26 3.38 -3.24
C THR A 177 20.70 3.55 -2.76
N SER A 178 20.98 3.19 -1.50
CA SER A 178 22.31 3.27 -0.90
C SER A 178 22.55 2.13 0.09
N GLY A 179 23.80 2.02 0.55
CA GLY A 179 24.18 1.02 1.55
C GLY A 179 24.13 -0.42 1.05
N GLU A 180 24.04 -1.37 1.99
CA GLU A 180 24.06 -2.81 1.69
C GLU A 180 22.89 -3.24 0.79
N PHE A 181 21.74 -2.58 0.93
CA PHE A 181 20.49 -2.97 0.27
C PHE A 181 20.20 -2.19 -1.01
N ASN A 182 21.17 -1.44 -1.54
CA ASN A 182 21.01 -0.69 -2.78
C ASN A 182 20.45 -1.58 -3.92
N GLY A 183 19.36 -1.11 -4.55
CA GLY A 183 18.64 -1.81 -5.60
C GLY A 183 17.61 -2.84 -5.11
N SER A 184 17.49 -3.04 -3.80
CA SER A 184 16.49 -3.90 -3.16
C SER A 184 15.32 -3.10 -2.63
N SER A 185 14.19 -3.75 -2.37
CA SER A 185 13.03 -3.08 -1.79
C SER A 185 12.21 -3.98 -0.89
N VAL A 186 11.44 -3.36 -0.01
CA VAL A 186 10.44 -4.00 0.86
C VAL A 186 9.06 -3.46 0.49
N SER A 187 8.08 -4.35 0.29
CA SER A 187 6.71 -3.96 -0.05
C SER A 187 5.81 -4.04 1.18
N VAL A 188 5.05 -2.98 1.42
CA VAL A 188 4.14 -2.84 2.56
C VAL A 188 2.71 -2.69 2.04
N LEU A 189 1.80 -3.50 2.58
CA LEU A 189 0.37 -3.38 2.33
C LEU A 189 -0.37 -3.56 3.65
N SER A 190 -0.86 -2.46 4.22
CA SER A 190 -1.58 -2.53 5.49
C SER A 190 -2.41 -1.26 5.74
N ARG A 191 -3.32 -1.37 6.71
CA ARG A 191 -4.01 -0.21 7.30
C ARG A 191 -3.03 0.59 8.15
N ASN A 192 -3.17 1.91 8.11
CA ASN A 192 -2.33 2.87 8.81
C ASN A 192 -3.23 3.91 9.50
N PRO A 193 -3.57 3.71 10.79
CA PRO A 193 -4.38 4.64 11.57
C PRO A 193 -3.54 5.84 12.04
N ILE A 194 -3.29 6.79 11.13
CA ILE A 194 -2.29 7.87 11.30
C ILE A 194 -2.51 8.84 12.48
N LEU A 195 -3.69 8.80 13.11
CA LEU A 195 -4.00 9.60 14.29
C LEU A 195 -3.68 8.90 15.63
N GLU A 196 -3.25 7.64 15.59
CA GLU A 196 -2.79 6.94 16.80
C GLU A 196 -1.45 7.50 17.26
N THR A 197 -1.33 7.75 18.57
CA THR A 197 -0.14 8.34 19.20
C THR A 197 0.96 7.32 19.50
N ASN A 198 0.61 6.03 19.53
CA ASN A 198 1.55 4.94 19.76
C ASN A 198 2.16 4.45 18.44
N TYR A 199 3.13 3.53 18.53
CA TYR A 199 3.64 2.81 17.36
C TYR A 199 2.51 2.04 16.66
N ARG A 200 2.48 2.11 15.33
CA ARG A 200 1.48 1.45 14.47
C ARG A 200 2.17 0.39 13.64
N GLU A 201 1.64 -0.83 13.66
CA GLU A 201 2.21 -1.94 12.90
C GLU A 201 1.59 -2.05 11.50
N LEU A 202 2.45 -2.13 10.48
CA LEU A 202 2.08 -2.40 9.10
C LEU A 202 2.77 -3.68 8.61
N ALA A 203 2.03 -4.53 7.91
CA ALA A 203 2.57 -5.78 7.37
C ALA A 203 3.55 -5.54 6.20
N VAL A 204 4.72 -6.17 6.30
CA VAL A 204 5.59 -6.39 5.14
C VAL A 204 5.10 -7.64 4.42
N VAL A 205 4.68 -7.47 3.17
CA VAL A 205 4.05 -8.53 2.37
C VAL A 205 4.95 -9.09 1.28
N GLY A 206 6.16 -8.54 1.11
CA GLY A 206 7.10 -8.98 0.10
C GLY A 206 8.35 -8.11 0.02
N GLY A 207 9.21 -8.43 -0.94
CA GLY A 207 10.38 -7.64 -1.27
C GLY A 207 11.09 -8.12 -2.53
N ARG A 208 12.00 -7.28 -3.03
CA ARG A 208 12.80 -7.52 -4.24
C ARG A 208 14.29 -7.43 -3.93
N GLY A 209 15.11 -7.96 -4.84
CA GLY A 209 16.57 -7.97 -4.66
C GLY A 209 16.98 -8.84 -3.48
N LYS A 210 17.75 -8.28 -2.55
CA LYS A 210 18.18 -8.96 -1.31
C LYS A 210 17.03 -9.29 -0.35
N PHE A 211 15.87 -8.66 -0.52
CA PHE A 211 14.65 -8.94 0.24
C PHE A 211 13.68 -9.85 -0.50
N ARG A 212 14.17 -10.68 -1.42
CA ARG A 212 13.32 -11.66 -2.11
C ARG A 212 12.67 -12.60 -1.09
N MET A 213 11.37 -12.85 -1.27
CA MET A 213 10.53 -13.62 -0.34
C MET A 213 10.40 -12.98 1.06
N ALA A 214 10.63 -11.67 1.18
CA ALA A 214 10.56 -11.00 2.46
C ALA A 214 9.16 -11.07 3.09
N ARG A 215 9.14 -11.26 4.41
CA ARG A 215 7.95 -11.14 5.27
C ARG A 215 8.33 -10.46 6.58
N GLY A 216 7.37 -9.85 7.26
CA GLY A 216 7.60 -9.24 8.56
C GLY A 216 6.65 -8.08 8.81
N PHE A 217 7.14 -7.07 9.53
CA PHE A 217 6.34 -5.91 9.91
C PHE A 217 7.18 -4.64 9.99
N ALA A 218 6.51 -3.50 9.87
CA ALA A 218 7.05 -2.18 10.07
C ALA A 218 6.27 -1.49 11.20
N GLU A 219 6.98 -1.00 12.20
CA GLU A 219 6.44 -0.16 13.26
C GLU A 219 6.69 1.31 12.92
N LEU A 220 5.61 2.08 12.89
CA LEU A 220 5.63 3.48 12.49
C LEU A 220 5.31 4.36 13.68
N HIS A 221 6.05 5.47 13.80
CA HIS A 221 5.71 6.53 14.75
C HIS A 221 5.70 7.89 14.06
N THR A 222 4.58 8.60 14.16
CA THR A 222 4.47 9.96 13.63
C THR A 222 5.09 10.92 14.63
N THR A 223 6.32 11.37 14.35
CA THR A 223 7.09 12.25 15.23
C THR A 223 6.66 13.71 15.10
N TYR A 224 6.14 14.09 13.93
CA TYR A 224 5.66 15.44 13.65
C TYR A 224 4.48 15.42 12.67
N MET A 225 3.47 16.24 12.93
CA MET A 225 2.35 16.47 12.01
C MET A 225 1.86 17.90 12.16
N ASN A 226 1.80 18.63 11.04
CA ASN A 226 1.26 19.98 10.99
C ASN A 226 0.32 20.12 9.78
N ALA A 227 -0.97 20.25 10.07
CA ALA A 227 -2.01 20.38 9.05
C ALA A 227 -1.93 21.72 8.29
N THR A 228 -1.43 22.79 8.91
CA THR A 228 -1.32 24.11 8.28
C THR A 228 -0.23 24.12 7.21
N SER A 229 0.95 23.56 7.51
CA SER A 229 2.03 23.42 6.53
C SER A 229 1.89 22.18 5.65
N SER A 230 0.96 21.28 5.98
CA SER A 230 0.76 19.99 5.31
C SER A 230 2.02 19.12 5.29
N VAL A 231 2.76 19.11 6.41
CA VAL A 231 3.99 18.35 6.61
C VAL A 231 3.78 17.28 7.67
N VAL A 232 4.25 16.06 7.38
CA VAL A 232 4.25 14.92 8.29
C VAL A 232 5.65 14.28 8.30
N ILE A 233 6.20 14.00 9.47
CA ILE A 233 7.44 13.24 9.62
C ILE A 233 7.11 11.93 10.33
N VAL A 234 7.57 10.82 9.77
CA VAL A 234 7.30 9.47 10.29
C VAL A 234 8.60 8.70 10.41
N GLU A 235 8.82 8.11 11.58
CA GLU A 235 9.86 7.15 11.87
C GLU A 235 9.38 5.74 11.49
N TYR A 236 10.27 4.94 10.88
CA TYR A 236 10.05 3.55 10.52
C TYR A 236 11.08 2.65 11.19
N ASN A 237 10.61 1.63 11.89
CA ASN A 237 11.39 0.48 12.34
C ASN A 237 10.85 -0.76 11.63
N VAL A 238 11.64 -1.37 10.74
CA VAL A 238 11.18 -2.52 9.94
C VAL A 238 11.95 -3.76 10.33
N THR A 239 11.22 -4.83 10.68
CA THR A 239 11.78 -6.17 10.90
C THR A 239 11.39 -7.05 9.72
N VAL A 240 12.39 -7.53 8.97
CA VAL A 240 12.20 -8.33 7.76
C VAL A 240 12.95 -9.65 7.85
N PHE A 241 12.21 -10.74 7.69
CA PHE A 241 12.74 -12.06 7.40
C PHE A 241 12.95 -12.19 5.90
N HIS A 242 14.13 -12.59 5.46
CA HIS A 242 14.47 -12.83 4.05
C HIS A 242 15.54 -13.92 3.93
N TYR A 243 16.06 -14.18 2.73
CA TYR A 243 17.09 -15.20 2.50
C TYR A 243 18.37 -14.57 1.95
N GLU A 244 19.51 -15.24 2.16
CA GLU A 244 20.79 -14.95 1.49
C GLU A 244 20.75 -15.22 -0.02
#